data_AF-A0A1T4JIP2-F1
#
_entry.id   AF-A0A1T4JIP2-F1
#
_cell.length_a   1.000
_cell.length_b   1.000
_cell.length_c   1.000
_cell.angle_alpha   90.00
_cell.angle_beta   90.00
_cell.angle_gamma   90.00
#
_symmetry.space_group_name_H-M   'P 1'
#
loop_
_entity.id
_entity.type
_entity.pdbx_description
1 polymer ?
#
loop_
_entity_poly.entity_id
_entity_poly.type
_entity_poly.pdbx_seq_one_letter_code
_entity_poly.pdbx_strand_id
1 'polypeptide(L)' 'MRTITKEYLSEQKKESNPLSYILNTPKPDFSQMHKENLEFEESMQKAQEEDRKKILEVLQK' A
#
# COMPACT_ATOMS: atom_id res chain seq x y z
N MET A 1 1.28 -25.21 -30.94
CA MET A 1 1.33 -24.04 -30.04
C MET A 1 0.62 -22.88 -30.73
N ARG A 2 -0.40 -22.28 -30.13
CA ARG A 2 -1.05 -21.08 -30.71
C ARG A 2 -0.22 -19.86 -30.32
N THR A 3 0.52 -19.30 -31.27
CA THR A 3 1.28 -18.07 -31.07
C THR A 3 0.34 -16.88 -31.18
N ILE A 4 0.43 -15.95 -30.23
CA ILE A 4 -0.36 -14.72 -30.24
C ILE A 4 0.15 -13.85 -31.40
N THR A 5 -0.70 -13.61 -32.40
CA THR A 5 -0.37 -12.77 -33.56
C THR A 5 -0.55 -11.29 -33.23
N LYS A 6 0.15 -10.41 -33.97
CA LYS A 6 0.03 -8.95 -33.82
C LYS A 6 -1.40 -8.46 -34.11
N GLU A 7 -2.11 -9.15 -35.00
CA GLU A 7 -3.51 -8.89 -35.33
C GLU A 7 -4.43 -9.15 -34.13
N TYR A 8 -4.26 -10.27 -33.43
CA TYR A 8 -5.01 -10.58 -32.20
C TYR A 8 -4.81 -9.52 -31.10
N LEU A 9 -3.58 -9.02 -30.93
CA LEU A 9 -3.28 -7.94 -30.00
C LEU A 9 -3.87 -6.58 -30.41
N SER A 10 -4.10 -6.37 -31.71
CA SER A 10 -4.70 -5.15 -32.24
C SER A 10 -6.23 -5.14 -32.11
N GLU A 11 -6.87 -6.31 -32.16
CA GLU A 11 -8.30 -6.48 -31.93
C GLU A 11 -8.67 -6.34 -30.45
N GLN A 12 -7.81 -6.83 -29.53
CA GLN A 12 -8.00 -6.63 -28.09
C GLN A 12 -8.01 -5.15 -27.67
N LYS A 13 -7.42 -4.24 -28.45
CA LYS A 13 -7.35 -2.82 -28.10
C LYS A 13 -8.67 -2.08 -28.27
N LYS A 14 -9.68 -2.65 -28.93
CA LYS A 14 -10.84 -1.86 -29.37
C LYS A 14 -11.97 -1.75 -28.35
N GLU A 15 -12.44 -2.79 -27.66
CA GLU A 15 -13.69 -2.60 -26.86
C GLU A 15 -13.80 -3.39 -25.54
N SER A 16 -12.82 -4.23 -25.18
CA SER A 16 -12.99 -5.14 -24.02
C SER A 16 -11.64 -5.66 -23.49
N ASN A 17 -10.69 -4.76 -23.23
CA ASN A 17 -9.44 -5.17 -22.58
C ASN A 17 -9.52 -4.94 -21.07
N PRO A 18 -9.55 -5.98 -20.23
CA PRO A 18 -9.45 -5.83 -18.78
C PRO A 18 -8.23 -4.98 -18.38
N LEU A 19 -7.15 -5.03 -19.16
CA LEU A 19 -5.95 -4.24 -18.92
C LEU A 19 -6.17 -2.74 -19.14
N SER A 20 -6.95 -2.34 -20.15
CA SER A 20 -7.25 -0.91 -20.36
C SER A 20 -8.19 -0.37 -19.28
N TYR A 21 -9.15 -1.19 -18.82
CA TYR A 21 -9.98 -0.85 -17.68
C TYR A 21 -9.15 -0.63 -16.41
N ILE A 22 -8.23 -1.54 -16.08
CA ILE A 22 -7.34 -1.42 -14.92
C ILE A 22 -6.45 -0.17 -15.03
N LEU A 23 -5.86 0.09 -16.19
CA LEU A 23 -4.98 1.24 -16.40
C LEU A 23 -5.71 2.58 -16.33
N ASN A 24 -6.97 2.62 -16.76
CA ASN A 24 -7.80 3.82 -16.77
C ASN A 24 -8.63 4.00 -15.49
N THR A 25 -8.65 3.01 -14.60
CA THR A 25 -9.32 3.14 -13.30
C THR A 25 -8.53 4.14 -12.45
N PRO A 26 -9.17 5.19 -11.92
CA PRO A 26 -8.49 6.14 -11.06
C PRO A 26 -7.91 5.40 -9.85
N LYS A 27 -6.66 5.70 -9.51
CA LYS A 27 -6.05 5.13 -8.31
C LYS A 27 -6.87 5.57 -7.08
N PRO A 28 -7.15 4.66 -6.14
CA PRO A 28 -7.81 5.05 -4.90
C PRO A 28 -6.94 6.05 -4.15
N ASP A 29 -7.58 7.04 -3.53
CA ASP A 29 -6.88 7.96 -2.64
C ASP A 29 -6.65 7.30 -1.29
N PHE A 30 -5.37 7.04 -0.99
CA PHE A 30 -4.93 6.45 0.27
C PHE A 30 -4.32 7.51 1.22
N SER A 31 -4.46 8.80 0.92
CA SER A 31 -3.86 9.86 1.72
C SER A 31 -4.33 9.83 3.17
N GLN A 32 -5.61 9.52 3.40
CA GLN A 32 -6.15 9.40 4.75
C GLN A 32 -5.58 8.18 5.50
N MET A 33 -5.56 7.01 4.85
CA MET A 33 -4.97 5.79 5.41
C MET A 33 -3.48 5.96 5.71
N HIS A 34 -2.75 6.71 4.87
CA HIS A 34 -1.35 7.01 5.10
C HIS A 34 -1.15 7.88 6.36
N LYS A 35 -1.99 8.89 6.58
CA LYS A 35 -1.96 9.71 7.80
C LYS A 35 -2.23 8.88 9.05
N GLU A 36 -3.26 8.04 9.02
CA GLU A 36 -3.62 7.17 10.14
C GLU A 36 -2.48 6.20 10.50
N ASN A 37 -1.78 5.67 9.49
CA ASN A 37 -0.62 4.81 9.73
C ASN A 37 0.54 5.57 10.39
N LEU A 38 0.82 6.81 9.96
CA LEU A 38 1.88 7.63 10.58
C LEU A 38 1.55 7.96 12.03
N GLU A 39 0.30 8.37 12.30
CA GLU A 39 -0.17 8.65 13.66
C GLU A 39 -0.08 7.41 14.55
N PHE A 40 -0.42 6.23 14.01
CA PHE A 40 -0.30 4.97 14.72
C PHE A 40 1.16 4.61 15.02
N GLU A 41 2.07 4.72 14.05
CA GLU A 41 3.50 4.47 14.25
C GLU A 41 4.10 5.39 15.32
N GLU A 42 3.76 6.68 15.30
CA GLU A 42 4.18 7.62 16.33
C GLU A 42 3.66 7.24 17.73
N SER A 43 2.40 6.82 17.83
CA SER A 43 1.82 6.39 19.11
C SER A 43 2.54 5.18 19.70
N MET A 44 2.90 4.21 18.85
CA MET A 44 3.64 3.03 19.25
C MET A 44 5.06 3.36 19.69
N GLN A 45 5.75 4.25 18.99
CA GLN A 45 7.09 4.69 19.38
C GLN A 45 7.08 5.40 20.74
N LYS A 46 6.09 6.27 21.00
CA LYS A 46 5.92 6.95 22.29
C LYS A 46 5.68 5.94 23.40
N ALA A 47 4.75 5.01 23.23
CA ALA A 47 4.47 3.96 24.21
C ALA A 47 5.71 3.10 24.52
N GLN A 48 6.46 2.71 23.48
CA GLN A 48 7.70 1.96 23.66
C GLN A 48 8.77 2.75 24.41
N GLU A 49 8.86 4.07 24.19
CA GLU A 49 9.81 4.90 24.91
C GLU A 49 9.44 5.06 26.39
N GLU A 50 8.15 5.22 26.69
CA GLU A 50 7.64 5.23 28.06
C GLU A 50 7.92 3.90 28.78
N ASP A 51 7.69 2.78 28.11
CA ASP A 51 7.96 1.46 28.68
C ASP A 51 9.46 1.25 28.91
N ARG A 52 10.32 1.67 27.96
CA ARG A 52 11.78 1.66 28.16
C ARG A 52 12.20 2.49 29.37
N LYS A 53 11.60 3.67 29.58
CA LYS A 53 11.87 4.51 30.76
C LYS A 53 11.50 3.79 32.06
N LYS A 54 10.30 3.22 32.13
CA LYS A 54 9.85 2.45 33.31
C LYS A 54 10.76 1.26 33.61
N ILE A 55 11.20 0.53 32.58
CA ILE A 55 12.12 -0.61 32.75
C ILE A 55 13.47 -0.14 33.31
N LEU A 56 14.01 0.96 32.79
CA LEU A 56 15.28 1.52 33.30
C LEU A 56 15.17 2.00 34.76
N GLU A 57 14.05 2.63 35.13
CA GLU A 57 13.79 3.03 36.53
C GLU A 57 13.75 1.83 37.49
N VAL A 58 13.20 0.69 37.05
CA VAL A 58 13.16 -0.54 37.84
C VAL A 58 14.56 -1.18 37.94
N LEU A 59 15.35 -1.17 36.86
CA LEU A 59 16.68 -1.76 36.83
C LEU A 59 17.74 -0.95 37.59
N GLN A 60 17.49 0.33 37.88
CA GLN A 60 18.38 1.20 38.65
C GLN A 60 18.15 1.17 40.17
N LYS A 61 17.17 0.38 40.65
CA LYS A 61 16.95 0.09 42.07
C LYS A 61 17.61 -1.22 42.48
#